data_AF-A0A1H6SNG2-F1
#
_entry.id   AF-A0A1H6SNG2-F1
#
_cell.length_a   1.000
_cell.length_b   1.000
_cell.length_c   1.000
_cell.angle_alpha   90.00
_cell.angle_beta   90.00
_cell.angle_gamma   90.00
#
_symmetry.space_group_name_H-M   'P 1'
#
loop_
_entity.id
_entity.type
_entity.pdbx_description
1 polymer ?
#
loop_
_entity_poly.entity_id
_entity_poly.type
_entity_poly.pdbx_seq_one_letter_code
_entity_poly.pdbx_strand_id
1 'polypeptide(L)'
;MDERIVRLKTSRDARTFAKNARERGHPDLEAQALERARELQAIEAGHASPAQQAIAIALYAYEEEQSRIKGRTFRANRTRQMITNRGALDAAERMVLNRKPSQGYEVLEEAGLQELSFEAIIVRFPDEFSERAVKAAQARLDGQPPTTWAPLDDDDGLEDNPTSPVVFDDEGRAFLEGFSDPGIWFRATWLPRYRAQTQAIARDVANNRLSEPFDILWKRAHNDISNAGQGVVKYNTVDAMRDDFIQVLREICRDGSPANFERIVERFEGWKNEGRIEKVPRLLIARAFAGVHPHRYHTTVDARSQDQILDWFAEHTGFVPPRSTGWAHRAQALVSHLDRADMFGGDELARNIFPWFVLEQLRARDASSELKPGHSPRPASAFADIPASRRDIELRHNLVQSALFAHLEAEFGAGNVWTEYPTGTGGFADAYVRLPDMRCNVYEIKIADTAAQVVREAMGQLLEYSYRRGGLEPVKLFAVGEPSLDEVTRRYLDRLRADFNLDIAYLQIELPDDGKCL
;
A
#
# COMPACT_ATOMS: atom_id res chain seq x y z
N MET A 1 -46.92 2.60 -7.22
CA MET A 1 -46.26 2.96 -8.50
C MET A 1 -47.18 2.57 -9.67
N ASP A 2 -47.37 3.45 -10.66
CA ASP A 2 -48.19 3.23 -11.86
C ASP A 2 -47.70 2.04 -12.69
N GLU A 3 -48.61 1.22 -13.22
CA GLU A 3 -48.26 0.00 -13.97
C GLU A 3 -47.32 0.25 -15.17
N ARG A 4 -47.44 1.42 -15.82
CA ARG A 4 -46.60 1.77 -16.97
C ARG A 4 -45.14 1.99 -16.55
N ILE A 5 -44.93 2.48 -15.33
CA ILE A 5 -43.62 2.75 -14.75
C ILE A 5 -42.99 1.45 -14.26
N VAL A 6 -43.77 0.56 -13.62
CA VAL A 6 -43.32 -0.76 -13.17
C VAL A 6 -42.77 -1.60 -14.31
N ARG A 7 -43.37 -1.51 -15.51
CA ARG A 7 -42.96 -2.26 -16.72
C ARG A 7 -41.66 -1.77 -17.37
N LEU A 8 -41.09 -0.64 -16.91
CA LEU A 8 -39.83 -0.13 -17.44
C LEU A 8 -38.67 -1.00 -16.99
N LYS A 9 -37.77 -1.31 -17.93
CA LYS A 9 -36.68 -2.28 -17.74
C LYS A 9 -35.31 -1.64 -17.56
N THR A 10 -35.14 -0.38 -17.96
CA THR A 10 -33.86 0.32 -17.84
C THR A 10 -34.02 1.66 -17.14
N SER A 11 -32.96 2.08 -16.43
CA SER A 11 -32.91 3.38 -15.75
C SER A 11 -33.11 4.56 -16.73
N ARG A 12 -32.61 4.40 -17.97
CA ARG A 12 -32.76 5.39 -19.05
C ARG A 12 -34.20 5.56 -19.50
N ASP A 13 -34.95 4.47 -19.65
CA ASP A 13 -36.35 4.52 -20.07
C ASP A 13 -37.21 5.19 -18.99
N ALA A 14 -36.95 4.87 -17.72
CA ALA A 14 -37.60 5.51 -16.57
C ALA A 14 -37.33 7.01 -16.49
N ARG A 15 -36.08 7.47 -16.71
CA ARG A 15 -35.77 8.91 -16.80
C ARG A 15 -36.45 9.60 -17.97
N THR A 16 -36.57 8.91 -19.11
CA THR A 16 -37.28 9.45 -20.28
C THR A 16 -38.77 9.60 -20.00
N PHE A 17 -39.37 8.61 -19.31
CA PHE A 17 -40.75 8.69 -18.84
C PHE A 17 -40.96 9.85 -17.87
N ALA A 18 -40.07 10.03 -16.88
CA ALA A 18 -40.12 11.14 -15.93
C ALA A 18 -40.12 12.51 -16.62
N LYS A 19 -39.19 12.71 -17.59
CA LYS A 19 -39.12 13.93 -18.39
C LYS A 19 -40.44 14.19 -19.14
N ASN A 20 -40.99 13.16 -19.78
CA ASN A 20 -42.24 13.23 -20.53
C ASN A 20 -43.46 13.51 -19.64
N ALA A 21 -43.47 12.99 -18.41
CA ALA A 21 -44.52 13.24 -17.42
C ALA A 21 -44.48 14.70 -16.92
N ARG A 22 -43.27 15.22 -16.65
CA ARG A 22 -43.06 16.63 -16.31
C ARG A 22 -43.55 17.57 -17.39
N GLU A 23 -43.14 17.33 -18.64
CA GLU A 23 -43.54 18.16 -19.80
C GLU A 23 -45.05 18.16 -20.04
N ARG A 24 -45.75 17.13 -19.57
CA ARG A 24 -47.22 16.99 -19.66
C ARG A 24 -47.96 17.39 -18.38
N GLY A 25 -47.26 17.93 -17.38
CA GLY A 25 -47.88 18.43 -16.14
C GLY A 25 -48.37 17.32 -15.19
N HIS A 26 -47.74 16.15 -15.19
CA HIS A 26 -48.05 15.04 -14.28
C HIS A 26 -46.92 14.83 -13.26
N PRO A 27 -46.81 15.67 -12.21
CA PRO A 27 -45.73 15.59 -11.21
C PRO A 27 -45.74 14.28 -10.42
N ASP A 28 -46.90 13.69 -10.17
CA ASP A 28 -47.01 12.40 -9.46
C ASP A 28 -46.38 11.23 -10.24
N LEU A 29 -46.52 11.26 -11.57
CA LEU A 29 -45.93 10.27 -12.47
C LEU A 29 -44.43 10.53 -12.70
N GLU A 30 -44.01 11.79 -12.68
CA GLU A 30 -42.59 12.17 -12.69
C GLU A 30 -41.88 11.60 -11.45
N ALA A 31 -42.42 11.82 -10.25
CA ALA A 31 -41.84 11.35 -9.00
C ALA A 31 -41.69 9.82 -8.99
N GLN A 32 -42.74 9.09 -9.35
CA GLN A 32 -42.73 7.62 -9.44
C GLN A 32 -41.74 7.10 -10.48
N ALA A 33 -41.58 7.79 -11.60
CA ALA A 33 -40.65 7.38 -12.66
C ALA A 33 -39.19 7.67 -12.28
N LEU A 34 -38.92 8.74 -11.55
CA LEU A 34 -37.58 9.01 -10.97
C LEU A 34 -37.21 7.99 -9.89
N GLU A 35 -38.15 7.63 -9.02
CA GLU A 35 -37.97 6.56 -8.04
C GLU A 35 -37.57 5.25 -8.75
N ARG A 36 -38.36 4.82 -9.75
CA ARG A 36 -38.06 3.62 -10.53
C ARG A 36 -36.73 3.70 -11.28
N ALA A 37 -36.36 4.87 -11.78
CA ALA A 37 -35.09 5.06 -12.47
C ALA A 37 -33.89 4.79 -11.54
N ARG A 38 -33.98 5.24 -10.27
CA ARG A 38 -32.91 5.04 -9.28
C ARG A 38 -32.78 3.55 -8.90
N GLU A 39 -33.89 2.86 -8.71
CA GLU A 39 -33.91 1.41 -8.47
C GLU A 39 -33.22 0.63 -9.59
N LEU A 40 -33.65 0.87 -10.84
CA LEU A 40 -33.08 0.20 -12.01
C LEU A 40 -31.60 0.53 -12.17
N GLN A 41 -31.18 1.76 -11.89
CA GLN A 41 -29.78 2.16 -11.94
C GLN A 41 -28.93 1.45 -10.88
N ALA A 42 -29.48 1.23 -9.67
CA ALA A 42 -28.78 0.49 -8.62
C ALA A 42 -28.61 -0.99 -8.98
N ILE A 43 -29.61 -1.60 -9.62
CA ILE A 43 -29.54 -2.99 -10.14
C ILE A 43 -28.53 -3.10 -11.29
N GLU A 44 -28.59 -2.17 -12.26
CA GLU A 44 -27.64 -2.10 -13.39
C GLU A 44 -26.18 -1.95 -12.91
N ALA A 45 -25.97 -1.34 -11.74
CA ALA A 45 -24.65 -1.16 -11.13
C ALA A 45 -24.12 -2.39 -10.36
N GLY A 46 -24.90 -3.48 -10.26
CA GLY A 46 -24.45 -4.75 -9.69
C GLY A 46 -24.40 -4.80 -8.15
N HIS A 47 -25.16 -3.95 -7.45
CA HIS A 47 -25.24 -3.98 -5.98
C HIS A 47 -26.00 -5.22 -5.47
N ALA A 48 -25.36 -6.02 -4.61
CA ALA A 48 -25.78 -7.38 -4.26
C ALA A 48 -26.80 -7.45 -3.11
N SER A 49 -26.77 -6.50 -2.15
CA SER A 49 -27.69 -6.49 -1.00
C SER A 49 -28.75 -5.37 -1.06
N PRO A 50 -29.90 -5.52 -0.38
CA PRO A 50 -30.92 -4.48 -0.27
C PRO A 50 -30.39 -3.16 0.30
N ALA A 51 -29.54 -3.20 1.32
CA ALA A 51 -28.94 -1.99 1.89
C ALA A 51 -27.96 -1.32 0.90
N GLN A 52 -27.14 -2.09 0.18
CA GLN A 52 -26.26 -1.54 -0.86
C GLN A 52 -27.04 -0.83 -1.98
N GLN A 53 -28.15 -1.41 -2.42
CA GLN A 53 -29.03 -0.79 -3.41
C GLN A 53 -29.67 0.50 -2.86
N ALA A 54 -30.12 0.49 -1.60
CA ALA A 54 -30.67 1.68 -0.96
C ALA A 54 -29.64 2.82 -0.84
N ILE A 55 -28.39 2.51 -0.50
CA ILE A 55 -27.30 3.50 -0.44
C ILE A 55 -27.00 4.09 -1.83
N ALA A 56 -27.03 3.27 -2.87
CA ALA A 56 -26.87 3.75 -4.25
C ALA A 56 -28.02 4.68 -4.66
N ILE A 57 -29.27 4.32 -4.33
CA ILE A 57 -30.46 5.14 -4.57
C ILE A 57 -30.35 6.49 -3.83
N ALA A 58 -29.94 6.48 -2.57
CA ALA A 58 -29.70 7.67 -1.77
C ALA A 58 -28.67 8.61 -2.39
N LEU A 59 -27.55 8.05 -2.86
CA LEU A 59 -26.51 8.81 -3.55
C LEU A 59 -27.05 9.47 -4.82
N TYR A 60 -27.84 8.75 -5.62
CA TYR A 60 -28.41 9.30 -6.85
C TYR A 60 -29.43 10.39 -6.55
N ALA A 61 -30.28 10.20 -5.54
CA ALA A 61 -31.22 11.23 -5.08
C ALA A 61 -30.49 12.50 -4.62
N TYR A 62 -29.41 12.35 -3.85
CA TYR A 62 -28.57 13.46 -3.42
C TYR A 62 -27.92 14.20 -4.61
N GLU A 63 -27.38 13.47 -5.59
CA GLU A 63 -26.78 14.07 -6.79
C GLU A 63 -27.80 14.83 -7.64
N GLU A 64 -29.02 14.31 -7.75
CA GLU A 64 -30.13 14.94 -8.47
C GLU A 64 -30.58 16.24 -7.78
N GLU A 65 -30.79 16.22 -6.45
CA GLU A 65 -31.14 17.43 -5.70
C GLU A 65 -30.05 18.50 -5.76
N GLN A 66 -28.78 18.10 -5.63
CA GLN A 66 -27.66 19.02 -5.80
C GLN A 66 -27.57 19.59 -7.22
N SER A 67 -27.89 18.79 -8.25
CA SER A 67 -27.93 19.26 -9.63
C SER A 67 -29.04 20.29 -9.83
N ARG A 68 -30.20 20.08 -9.20
CA ARG A 68 -31.34 21.01 -9.20
C ARG A 68 -30.99 22.32 -8.53
N ILE A 69 -30.40 22.29 -7.33
CA ILE A 69 -29.98 23.48 -6.57
C ILE A 69 -28.92 24.29 -7.35
N LYS A 70 -27.96 23.62 -7.99
CA LYS A 70 -26.84 24.27 -8.68
C LYS A 70 -27.14 24.67 -10.13
N GLY A 71 -28.29 24.27 -10.67
CA GLY A 71 -28.65 24.50 -12.08
C GLY A 71 -27.71 23.84 -13.10
N ARG A 72 -26.88 22.88 -12.69
CA ARG A 72 -25.93 22.14 -13.54
C ARG A 72 -25.74 20.73 -13.02
N THR A 73 -25.32 19.80 -13.88
CA THR A 73 -25.01 18.42 -13.49
C THR A 73 -24.00 18.40 -12.34
N PHE A 74 -24.38 17.76 -11.23
CA PHE A 74 -23.54 17.56 -10.07
C PHE A 74 -23.30 16.07 -9.85
N ARG A 75 -22.05 15.72 -9.54
CA ARG A 75 -21.63 14.38 -9.14
C ARG A 75 -20.91 14.46 -7.80
N ALA A 76 -21.29 13.59 -6.87
CA ALA A 76 -20.70 13.49 -5.55
C ALA A 76 -19.41 12.65 -5.63
N ASN A 77 -18.39 13.16 -6.33
CA ASN A 77 -17.16 12.42 -6.65
C ASN A 77 -16.46 11.86 -5.39
N ARG A 78 -16.47 12.61 -4.27
CA ARG A 78 -15.90 12.13 -3.00
C ARG A 78 -16.66 10.96 -2.41
N THR A 79 -18.00 11.00 -2.43
CA THR A 79 -18.85 9.91 -1.93
C THR A 79 -18.76 8.70 -2.84
N ARG A 80 -18.72 8.90 -4.17
CA ARG A 80 -18.47 7.83 -5.15
C ARG A 80 -17.12 7.16 -4.95
N GLN A 81 -16.07 7.96 -4.78
CA GLN A 81 -14.72 7.45 -4.48
C GLN A 81 -14.70 6.71 -3.15
N MET A 82 -15.42 7.20 -2.14
CA MET A 82 -15.53 6.52 -0.84
C MET A 82 -16.24 5.17 -0.95
N ILE A 83 -17.36 5.10 -1.67
CA ILE A 83 -18.09 3.84 -1.92
C ILE A 83 -17.24 2.87 -2.75
N THR A 84 -16.48 3.38 -3.72
CA THR A 84 -15.57 2.56 -4.55
C THR A 84 -14.44 1.97 -3.71
N ASN A 85 -13.86 2.76 -2.81
CA ASN A 85 -12.70 2.35 -2.01
C ASN A 85 -13.07 1.50 -0.78
N ARG A 86 -14.28 1.66 -0.22
CA ARG A 86 -14.69 1.05 1.07
C ARG A 86 -15.87 0.09 0.96
N GLY A 87 -16.57 0.07 -0.16
CA GLY A 87 -17.90 -0.53 -0.26
C GLY A 87 -18.99 0.42 0.24
N ALA A 88 -20.24 0.14 -0.17
CA ALA A 88 -21.37 1.03 0.11
C ALA A 88 -21.73 1.07 1.61
N LEU A 89 -21.76 -0.09 2.28
CA LEU A 89 -22.17 -0.21 3.69
C LEU A 89 -21.23 0.57 4.62
N ASP A 90 -19.92 0.33 4.51
CA ASP A 90 -18.88 1.04 5.29
C ASP A 90 -18.87 2.55 5.06
N ALA A 91 -19.14 2.98 3.83
CA ALA A 91 -19.23 4.40 3.51
C ALA A 91 -20.43 5.07 4.21
N ALA A 92 -21.57 4.39 4.25
CA ALA A 92 -22.76 4.86 4.96
C ALA A 92 -22.52 4.91 6.49
N GLU A 93 -21.96 3.84 7.08
CA GLU A 93 -21.65 3.83 8.52
C GLU A 93 -20.72 4.98 8.91
N ARG A 94 -19.63 5.17 8.16
CA ARG A 94 -18.68 6.24 8.43
C ARG A 94 -19.33 7.61 8.40
N MET A 95 -20.23 7.84 7.45
CA MET A 95 -20.91 9.12 7.30
C MET A 95 -21.87 9.38 8.46
N VAL A 96 -22.58 8.34 8.92
CA VAL A 96 -23.49 8.43 10.07
C VAL A 96 -22.74 8.58 11.40
N LEU A 97 -21.56 8.00 11.54
CA LEU A 97 -20.79 8.08 12.78
C LEU A 97 -20.09 9.44 12.98
N ASN A 98 -20.07 10.32 11.99
CA ASN A 98 -19.51 11.66 12.14
C ASN A 98 -20.37 12.53 13.07
N ARG A 99 -19.72 13.35 13.90
CA ARG A 99 -20.41 14.24 14.85
C ARG A 99 -21.35 15.24 14.18
N LYS A 100 -21.00 15.72 12.99
CA LYS A 100 -21.84 16.62 12.19
C LYS A 100 -22.58 15.81 11.13
N PRO A 101 -23.87 16.11 10.87
CA PRO A 101 -24.57 15.56 9.72
C PRO A 101 -23.77 15.77 8.45
N SER A 102 -23.84 14.80 7.55
CA SER A 102 -23.23 14.97 6.24
C SER A 102 -24.01 16.00 5.43
N GLN A 103 -23.34 16.68 4.50
CA GLN A 103 -24.04 17.55 3.54
C GLN A 103 -25.12 16.78 2.75
N GLY A 104 -24.96 15.46 2.58
CA GLY A 104 -25.98 14.62 1.96
C GLY A 104 -27.25 14.51 2.81
N TYR A 105 -27.08 14.37 4.13
CA TYR A 105 -28.19 14.31 5.08
C TYR A 105 -28.99 15.62 5.06
N GLU A 106 -28.32 16.76 5.23
CA GLU A 106 -28.98 18.08 5.26
C GLU A 106 -29.77 18.35 3.99
N VAL A 107 -29.20 18.02 2.83
CA VAL A 107 -29.83 18.25 1.53
C VAL A 107 -31.04 17.34 1.30
N LEU A 108 -30.98 16.08 1.75
CA LEU A 108 -32.11 15.16 1.65
C LEU A 108 -33.22 15.53 2.64
N GLU A 109 -32.87 15.99 3.84
CA GLU A 109 -33.82 16.49 4.84
C GLU A 109 -34.56 17.75 4.33
N GLU A 110 -33.83 18.75 3.82
CA GLU A 110 -34.41 19.97 3.23
C GLU A 110 -35.32 19.67 2.02
N ALA A 111 -35.02 18.60 1.27
CA ALA A 111 -35.82 18.16 0.14
C ALA A 111 -37.03 17.27 0.53
N GLY A 112 -37.24 16.98 1.82
CA GLY A 112 -38.30 16.08 2.29
C GLY A 112 -38.06 14.60 1.94
N LEU A 113 -36.81 14.23 1.66
CA LEU A 113 -36.36 12.88 1.28
C LEU A 113 -35.54 12.22 2.40
N GLN A 114 -35.82 12.54 3.67
CA GLN A 114 -35.08 12.03 4.83
C GLN A 114 -35.08 10.49 4.92
N GLU A 115 -36.12 9.82 4.42
CA GLU A 115 -36.22 8.36 4.30
C GLU A 115 -35.15 7.72 3.38
N LEU A 116 -34.51 8.53 2.53
CA LEU A 116 -33.39 8.13 1.69
C LEU A 116 -32.04 8.50 2.32
N SER A 117 -32.01 9.07 3.53
CA SER A 117 -30.75 9.33 4.24
C SER A 117 -30.04 8.03 4.61
N PHE A 118 -28.73 8.08 4.82
CA PHE A 118 -27.98 6.92 5.30
C PHE A 118 -28.43 6.50 6.70
N GLU A 119 -28.84 7.45 7.53
CA GLU A 119 -29.43 7.22 8.84
C GLU A 119 -30.72 6.37 8.73
N ALA A 120 -31.68 6.78 7.90
CA ALA A 120 -32.91 6.02 7.69
C ALA A 120 -32.65 4.63 7.10
N ILE A 121 -31.69 4.53 6.17
CA ILE A 121 -31.30 3.25 5.56
C ILE A 121 -30.69 2.30 6.60
N ILE A 122 -29.79 2.80 7.45
CA ILE A 122 -29.13 2.00 8.49
C ILE A 122 -30.14 1.49 9.51
N VAL A 123 -31.10 2.33 9.93
CA VAL A 123 -32.19 1.91 10.83
C VAL A 123 -33.11 0.89 10.15
N ARG A 124 -33.33 1.00 8.83
CA ARG A 124 -34.19 0.07 8.08
C ARG A 124 -33.57 -1.31 7.86
N PHE A 125 -32.24 -1.42 7.79
CA PHE A 125 -31.53 -2.69 7.57
C PHE A 125 -30.51 -2.97 8.68
N PRO A 126 -30.94 -3.07 9.96
CA PRO A 126 -30.02 -3.09 11.10
C PRO A 126 -29.08 -4.30 11.08
N ASP A 127 -29.48 -5.42 10.47
CA ASP A 127 -28.68 -6.65 10.37
C ASP A 127 -27.51 -6.53 9.37
N GLU A 128 -27.52 -5.52 8.49
CA GLU A 128 -26.44 -5.26 7.53
C GLU A 128 -25.41 -4.23 8.03
N PHE A 129 -25.59 -3.70 9.23
CA PHE A 129 -24.73 -2.64 9.81
C PHE A 129 -24.30 -2.96 11.24
N SER A 130 -23.24 -2.31 11.70
CA SER A 130 -22.80 -2.39 13.09
C SER A 130 -23.85 -1.82 14.04
N GLU A 131 -24.03 -2.46 15.20
CA GLU A 131 -24.95 -1.99 16.26
C GLU A 131 -24.68 -0.53 16.64
N ARG A 132 -23.39 -0.11 16.56
CA ARG A 132 -22.97 1.27 16.77
C ARG A 132 -23.54 2.22 15.71
N ALA A 133 -23.46 1.84 14.44
CA ALA A 133 -24.02 2.64 13.34
C ALA A 133 -25.54 2.74 13.45
N VAL A 134 -26.22 1.64 13.82
CA VAL A 134 -27.67 1.62 14.07
C VAL A 134 -28.07 2.57 15.21
N LYS A 135 -27.38 2.51 16.35
CA LYS A 135 -27.61 3.42 17.48
C LYS A 135 -27.34 4.90 17.11
N ALA A 136 -26.27 5.17 16.38
CA ALA A 136 -25.93 6.53 15.95
C ALA A 136 -26.92 7.09 14.92
N ALA A 137 -27.38 6.24 13.99
CA ALA A 137 -28.41 6.58 13.02
C ALA A 137 -29.73 6.92 13.72
N GLN A 138 -30.17 6.05 14.65
CA GLN A 138 -31.38 6.25 15.42
C GLN A 138 -31.32 7.54 16.25
N ALA A 139 -30.21 7.78 16.96
CA ALA A 139 -30.02 9.01 17.74
C ALA A 139 -30.14 10.28 16.87
N ARG A 140 -29.60 10.25 15.64
CA ARG A 140 -29.70 11.40 14.73
C ARG A 140 -31.13 11.60 14.21
N LEU A 141 -31.84 10.54 13.85
CA LEU A 141 -33.25 10.64 13.42
C LEU A 141 -34.15 11.13 14.54
N ASP A 142 -33.85 10.77 15.79
CA ASP A 142 -34.58 11.21 16.98
C ASP A 142 -34.23 12.65 17.43
N GLY A 143 -33.36 13.35 16.68
CA GLY A 143 -32.90 14.70 17.00
C GLY A 143 -32.01 14.78 18.25
N GLN A 144 -31.49 13.64 18.70
CA GLN A 144 -30.57 13.56 19.84
C GLN A 144 -29.13 13.79 19.38
N PRO A 145 -28.28 14.40 20.23
CA PRO A 145 -26.85 14.45 19.94
C PRO A 145 -26.31 13.02 19.78
N PRO A 146 -25.37 12.77 18.85
CA PRO A 146 -24.76 11.45 18.70
C PRO A 146 -24.26 10.99 20.08
N THR A 147 -24.75 9.86 20.58
CA THR A 147 -24.46 9.32 21.91
C THR A 147 -22.97 9.39 22.19
N THR A 148 -22.42 10.33 22.96
CA THR A 148 -20.95 10.42 23.17
C THR A 148 -20.38 9.05 23.56
N TRP A 149 -19.78 8.36 22.59
CA TRP A 149 -18.98 7.18 22.85
C TRP A 149 -17.74 7.74 23.52
N ALA A 150 -17.63 7.53 24.84
CA ALA A 150 -16.31 7.52 25.45
C ALA A 150 -15.41 6.64 24.56
N PRO A 151 -14.10 6.93 24.42
CA PRO A 151 -13.19 5.93 23.92
C PRO A 151 -13.44 4.70 24.78
N LEU A 152 -14.05 3.66 24.20
CA LEU A 152 -14.26 2.42 24.92
C LEU A 152 -12.87 1.98 25.34
N ASP A 153 -12.69 1.76 26.63
CA ASP A 153 -11.66 0.87 27.12
C ASP A 153 -11.72 -0.38 26.23
N ASP A 154 -10.57 -0.77 25.67
CA ASP A 154 -10.37 -1.85 24.69
C ASP A 154 -10.66 -3.25 25.28
N ASP A 155 -11.73 -3.43 26.08
CA ASP A 155 -12.00 -4.66 26.83
C ASP A 155 -13.50 -5.02 26.88
N ASP A 156 -14.14 -5.12 25.72
CA ASP A 156 -15.41 -5.87 25.62
C ASP A 156 -15.42 -6.73 24.34
N GLY A 157 -14.93 -7.95 24.48
CA GLY A 157 -15.78 -9.12 24.20
C GLY A 157 -16.01 -9.55 22.76
N LEU A 158 -15.09 -9.30 21.83
CA LEU A 158 -14.84 -10.31 20.81
C LEU A 158 -13.72 -11.18 21.36
N GLU A 159 -14.06 -12.42 21.70
CA GLU A 159 -13.11 -13.51 21.75
C GLU A 159 -12.29 -13.46 20.45
N ASP A 160 -11.15 -12.77 20.52
CA ASP A 160 -9.91 -13.20 19.90
C ASP A 160 -9.92 -14.71 20.16
N ASN A 161 -10.10 -15.53 19.12
CA ASN A 161 -9.81 -16.94 19.27
C ASN A 161 -8.28 -17.02 19.23
N PRO A 162 -7.56 -16.89 20.38
CA PRO A 162 -6.15 -16.51 20.38
C PRO A 162 -5.29 -17.78 20.34
N THR A 163 -5.74 -18.80 19.60
CA THR A 163 -5.13 -20.14 19.64
C THR A 163 -4.71 -20.67 18.27
N SER A 164 -5.09 -20.03 17.17
CA SER A 164 -4.56 -20.42 15.88
C SER A 164 -3.19 -19.77 15.70
N PRO A 165 -2.10 -20.55 15.55
CA PRO A 165 -0.79 -19.98 15.24
C PRO A 165 -0.90 -19.14 13.97
N VAL A 166 -0.22 -18.00 13.92
CA VAL A 166 -0.06 -17.27 12.66
C VAL A 166 0.72 -18.18 11.73
N VAL A 167 0.07 -18.71 10.70
CA VAL A 167 0.69 -19.59 9.71
C VAL A 167 0.77 -18.83 8.40
N PHE A 168 1.99 -18.51 7.99
CA PHE A 168 2.26 -18.07 6.62
C PHE A 168 2.02 -19.26 5.70
N ASP A 169 1.29 -19.06 4.61
CA ASP A 169 1.21 -20.05 3.53
C ASP A 169 2.56 -20.20 2.80
N ASP A 170 2.60 -20.99 1.72
CA ASP A 170 3.84 -21.21 0.96
C ASP A 170 4.41 -19.92 0.35
N GLU A 171 3.55 -19.00 -0.08
CA GLU A 171 3.97 -17.73 -0.66
C GLU A 171 4.52 -16.81 0.43
N GLY A 172 3.81 -16.70 1.56
CA GLY A 172 4.26 -15.96 2.72
C GLY A 172 5.61 -16.46 3.24
N ARG A 173 5.82 -17.77 3.28
CA ARG A 173 7.12 -18.36 3.64
C ARG A 173 8.22 -18.01 2.65
N ALA A 174 7.95 -18.08 1.34
CA ALA A 174 8.93 -17.68 0.33
C ALA A 174 9.36 -16.22 0.48
N PHE A 175 8.42 -15.32 0.81
CA PHE A 175 8.74 -13.91 1.08
C PHE A 175 9.61 -13.76 2.34
N LEU A 176 9.33 -14.51 3.41
CA LEU A 176 10.14 -14.49 4.62
C LEU A 176 11.55 -15.06 4.40
N GLU A 177 11.67 -16.15 3.64
CA GLU A 177 12.95 -16.75 3.26
C GLU A 177 13.78 -15.76 2.44
N GLY A 178 13.16 -15.16 1.41
CA GLY A 178 13.79 -14.13 0.59
C GLY A 178 14.23 -12.90 1.40
N PHE A 179 13.40 -12.44 2.33
CA PHE A 179 13.77 -11.35 3.25
C PHE A 179 14.92 -11.74 4.20
N SER A 180 15.11 -13.03 4.48
CA SER A 180 16.15 -13.51 5.40
C SER A 180 17.53 -13.63 4.75
N ASP A 181 17.63 -13.48 3.43
CA ASP A 181 18.92 -13.42 2.74
C ASP A 181 19.75 -12.22 3.26
N PRO A 182 20.94 -12.43 3.86
CA PRO A 182 21.78 -11.34 4.34
C PRO A 182 22.31 -10.45 3.21
N GLY A 183 22.32 -10.96 1.98
CA GLY A 183 22.81 -10.29 0.79
C GLY A 183 21.89 -9.20 0.29
N ILE A 184 20.58 -9.22 0.51
CA ILE A 184 19.68 -8.21 -0.07
C ILE A 184 19.89 -6.83 0.59
N TRP A 185 19.67 -5.74 -0.15
CA TRP A 185 19.93 -4.38 0.35
C TRP A 185 19.16 -4.03 1.64
N PHE A 186 18.00 -4.64 1.85
CA PHE A 186 17.23 -4.56 3.10
C PHE A 186 18.04 -5.01 4.32
N ARG A 187 18.74 -6.14 4.22
CA ARG A 187 19.53 -6.73 5.31
C ARG A 187 20.94 -6.16 5.36
N ALA A 188 21.60 -6.04 4.20
CA ALA A 188 22.98 -5.58 4.12
C ALA A 188 23.17 -4.08 4.40
N THR A 189 22.18 -3.25 4.03
CA THR A 189 22.33 -1.78 4.07
C THR A 189 21.28 -1.10 4.94
N TRP A 190 19.98 -1.35 4.70
CA TRP A 190 18.93 -0.59 5.38
C TRP A 190 18.83 -0.96 6.86
N LEU A 191 18.71 -2.25 7.21
CA LEU A 191 18.53 -2.69 8.59
C LEU A 191 19.65 -2.17 9.54
N PRO A 192 20.96 -2.25 9.21
CA PRO A 192 22.01 -1.65 10.05
C PRO A 192 21.84 -0.14 10.25
N ARG A 193 21.50 0.62 9.20
CA ARG A 193 21.26 2.07 9.30
C ARG A 193 20.02 2.38 10.14
N TYR A 194 18.94 1.62 9.95
CA TYR A 194 17.72 1.74 10.73
C TYR A 194 17.95 1.47 12.21
N ARG A 195 18.76 0.43 12.55
CA ARG A 195 19.18 0.16 13.94
C ARG A 195 19.94 1.34 14.55
N ALA A 196 20.97 1.81 13.87
CA ALA A 196 21.78 2.93 14.34
C ALA A 196 20.93 4.19 14.55
N GLN A 197 20.04 4.50 13.61
CA GLN A 197 19.18 5.68 13.66
C GLN A 197 18.13 5.58 14.78
N THR A 198 17.50 4.43 14.95
CA THR A 198 16.52 4.20 16.01
C THR A 198 17.17 4.27 17.40
N GLN A 199 18.37 3.70 17.54
CA GLN A 199 19.15 3.81 18.78
C GLN A 199 19.57 5.26 19.07
N ALA A 200 19.93 6.05 18.05
CA ALA A 200 20.25 7.46 18.21
C ALA A 200 19.03 8.26 18.70
N ILE A 201 17.86 8.07 18.07
CA ILE A 201 16.61 8.72 18.49
C ILE A 201 16.25 8.32 19.92
N ALA A 202 16.28 7.02 20.25
CA ALA A 202 15.94 6.54 21.58
C ALA A 202 16.84 7.15 22.66
N ARG A 203 18.15 7.23 22.40
CA ARG A 203 19.13 7.87 23.28
C ARG A 203 18.85 9.36 23.48
N ASP A 204 18.55 10.11 22.42
CA ASP A 204 18.31 11.54 22.53
C ASP A 204 16.96 11.87 23.19
N VAL A 205 15.92 11.08 22.91
CA VAL A 205 14.64 11.15 23.60
C VAL A 205 14.82 10.87 25.11
N ALA A 206 15.55 9.82 25.48
CA ALA A 206 15.81 9.49 26.89
C ALA A 206 16.57 10.60 27.64
N ASN A 207 17.41 11.36 26.92
CA ASN A 207 18.15 12.49 27.47
C ASN A 207 17.42 13.84 27.34
N ASN A 208 16.15 13.84 26.92
CA ASN A 208 15.35 15.04 26.66
C ASN A 208 16.01 16.04 25.67
N ARG A 209 16.83 15.53 24.73
CA ARG A 209 17.48 16.30 23.66
C ARG A 209 16.69 16.14 22.37
N LEU A 210 15.62 16.92 22.20
CA LEU A 210 14.68 16.72 21.09
C LEU A 210 15.04 17.43 19.79
N SER A 211 16.07 18.29 19.77
CA SER A 211 16.49 18.99 18.56
C SER A 211 16.93 18.03 17.45
N GLU A 212 17.78 17.05 17.77
CA GLU A 212 18.29 16.09 16.78
C GLU A 212 17.18 15.17 16.26
N PRO A 213 16.37 14.48 17.10
CA PRO A 213 15.18 13.77 16.65
C PRO A 213 14.21 14.63 15.83
N PHE A 214 14.04 15.91 16.17
CA PHE A 214 13.20 16.83 15.38
C PHE A 214 13.75 17.00 13.96
N ASP A 215 15.05 17.30 13.83
CA ASP A 215 15.69 17.48 12.52
C ASP A 215 15.64 16.17 11.70
N ILE A 216 15.85 15.02 12.33
CA ILE A 216 15.78 13.69 11.70
C ILE A 216 14.38 13.35 11.20
N LEU A 217 13.34 13.54 12.02
CA LEU A 217 11.99 13.05 11.74
C LEU A 217 11.21 14.00 10.83
N TRP A 218 11.38 15.31 11.00
CA TRP A 218 10.54 16.31 10.34
C TRP A 218 11.20 17.00 9.14
N LYS A 219 12.54 17.03 9.06
CA LYS A 219 13.25 17.82 8.03
C LYS A 219 13.98 16.97 6.99
N ARG A 220 14.49 15.79 7.36
CA ARG A 220 15.18 14.91 6.41
C ARG A 220 14.19 14.19 5.49
N ALA A 221 14.48 14.22 4.18
CA ALA A 221 13.68 13.48 3.19
C ALA A 221 13.86 11.96 3.38
N HIS A 222 15.11 11.49 3.39
CA HIS A 222 15.46 10.12 3.77
C HIS A 222 16.12 10.13 5.16
N ASN A 223 15.67 9.25 6.05
CA ASN A 223 16.15 9.23 7.43
C ASN A 223 16.30 7.83 8.01
N ASP A 224 16.47 6.81 7.16
CA ASP A 224 16.68 5.40 7.52
C ASP A 224 15.52 4.74 8.29
N ILE A 225 14.46 5.47 8.65
CA ILE A 225 13.17 4.94 9.12
C ILE A 225 12.21 4.81 7.95
N SER A 226 12.08 5.86 7.14
CA SER A 226 11.23 5.89 5.96
C SER A 226 11.71 6.97 4.98
N ASN A 227 11.30 6.87 3.73
CA ASN A 227 11.51 7.94 2.75
C ASN A 227 10.26 8.83 2.64
N ALA A 228 10.41 10.13 2.88
CA ALA A 228 9.34 11.09 2.75
C ALA A 228 9.29 11.50 1.28
N GLY A 229 8.31 10.96 0.56
CA GLY A 229 8.03 11.32 -0.83
C GLY A 229 7.48 12.75 -1.00
N GLN A 230 6.70 12.98 -2.06
CA GLN A 230 6.06 14.26 -2.34
C GLN A 230 4.98 14.57 -1.29
N GLY A 231 5.26 15.47 -0.35
CA GLY A 231 4.41 15.58 0.85
C GLY A 231 4.96 16.43 1.99
N VAL A 232 6.26 16.71 1.97
CA VAL A 232 6.96 17.41 3.05
C VAL A 232 6.45 18.85 3.17
N VAL A 233 6.29 19.31 4.42
CA VAL A 233 6.12 20.73 4.71
C VAL A 233 7.40 21.45 4.28
N LYS A 234 7.29 22.64 3.68
CA LYS A 234 8.49 23.41 3.27
C LYS A 234 9.40 23.60 4.47
N TYR A 235 10.71 23.38 4.27
CA TYR A 235 11.72 23.47 5.31
C TYR A 235 11.61 24.75 6.15
N ASN A 236 11.42 25.90 5.49
CA ASN A 236 11.26 27.20 6.15
C ASN A 236 10.03 27.26 7.08
N THR A 237 8.94 26.58 6.74
CA THR A 237 7.74 26.50 7.59
C THR A 237 8.00 25.62 8.81
N VAL A 238 8.71 24.50 8.64
CA VAL A 238 9.07 23.61 9.75
C VAL A 238 10.00 24.32 10.74
N ASP A 239 10.98 25.08 10.24
CA ASP A 239 11.89 25.86 11.09
C ASP A 239 11.16 27.04 11.78
N ALA A 240 10.27 27.74 11.08
CA ALA A 240 9.46 28.81 11.69
C ALA A 240 8.53 28.31 12.80
N MET A 241 8.10 27.05 12.72
CA MET A 241 7.24 26.39 13.71
C MET A 241 8.02 25.41 14.60
N ARG A 242 9.35 25.57 14.73
CA ARG A 242 10.23 24.61 15.45
C ARG A 242 9.70 24.26 16.84
N ASP A 243 9.30 25.24 17.64
CA ASP A 243 8.84 25.00 19.01
C ASP A 243 7.53 24.19 19.06
N ASP A 244 6.59 24.46 18.13
CA ASP A 244 5.34 23.71 17.99
C ASP A 244 5.62 22.24 17.64
N PHE A 245 6.53 21.99 16.69
CA PHE A 245 6.89 20.64 16.27
C PHE A 245 7.68 19.87 17.35
N ILE A 246 8.57 20.55 18.09
CA ILE A 246 9.24 19.95 19.26
C ILE A 246 8.19 19.58 20.33
N GLN A 247 7.18 20.43 20.54
CA GLN A 247 6.11 20.13 21.47
C GLN A 247 5.27 18.91 21.03
N VAL A 248 4.93 18.81 19.74
CA VAL A 248 4.32 17.61 19.15
C VAL A 248 5.21 16.39 19.39
N LEU A 249 6.52 16.50 19.16
CA LEU A 249 7.44 15.39 19.38
C LEU A 249 7.48 14.95 20.85
N ARG A 250 7.44 15.88 21.82
CA ARG A 250 7.30 15.53 23.25
C ARG A 250 6.04 14.73 23.53
N GLU A 251 4.92 15.12 22.92
CA GLU A 251 3.63 14.43 23.07
C GLU A 251 3.70 13.02 22.48
N ILE A 252 4.31 12.87 21.31
CA ILE A 252 4.55 11.56 20.70
C ILE A 252 5.43 10.71 21.63
N CYS A 253 6.55 11.22 22.14
CA CYS A 253 7.42 10.47 23.06
C CYS A 253 6.69 9.96 24.30
N ARG A 254 5.70 10.70 24.82
CA ARG A 254 4.93 10.32 26.00
C ARG A 254 3.82 9.32 25.70
N ASP A 255 3.22 9.42 24.51
CA ASP A 255 2.03 8.65 24.16
C ASP A 255 2.12 8.16 22.71
N GLY A 256 2.53 6.90 22.55
CA GLY A 256 2.60 6.22 21.26
C GLY A 256 1.30 5.57 20.82
N SER A 257 0.14 5.91 21.40
CA SER A 257 -1.15 5.29 21.06
C SER A 257 -1.72 5.77 19.72
N PRO A 258 -2.57 4.96 19.06
CA PRO A 258 -3.35 5.41 17.91
C PRO A 258 -4.26 6.60 18.23
N ALA A 259 -4.82 6.67 19.44
CA ALA A 259 -5.61 7.82 19.87
C ALA A 259 -4.78 9.11 19.86
N ASN A 260 -3.51 9.05 20.31
CA ASN A 260 -2.63 10.22 20.23
C ASN A 260 -2.30 10.60 18.79
N PHE A 261 -2.09 9.62 17.92
CA PHE A 261 -1.87 9.88 16.50
C PHE A 261 -3.02 10.70 15.89
N GLU A 262 -4.28 10.31 16.14
CA GLU A 262 -5.44 11.05 15.63
C GLU A 262 -5.51 12.47 16.22
N ARG A 263 -5.25 12.64 17.52
CA ARG A 263 -5.18 13.99 18.15
C ARG A 263 -4.12 14.88 17.49
N ILE A 264 -2.94 14.33 17.19
CA ILE A 264 -1.88 15.07 16.50
C ILE A 264 -2.31 15.42 15.07
N VAL A 265 -2.95 14.51 14.34
CA VAL A 265 -3.47 14.80 12.99
C VAL A 265 -4.51 15.92 13.04
N GLU A 266 -5.45 15.89 13.98
CA GLU A 266 -6.45 16.95 14.20
C GLU A 266 -5.80 18.30 14.50
N ARG A 267 -4.75 18.32 15.33
CA ARG A 267 -3.98 19.54 15.62
C ARG A 267 -3.36 20.15 14.36
N PHE A 268 -2.77 19.33 13.50
CA PHE A 268 -2.23 19.81 12.23
C PHE A 268 -3.33 20.26 11.25
N GLU A 269 -4.50 19.63 11.23
CA GLU A 269 -5.65 20.15 10.46
C GLU A 269 -6.08 21.53 11.01
N GLY A 270 -6.01 21.76 12.32
CA GLY A 270 -6.16 23.08 12.94
C GLY A 270 -5.17 24.10 12.37
N TRP A 271 -3.86 23.79 12.38
CA TRP A 271 -2.82 24.67 11.83
C TRP A 271 -3.02 24.97 10.34
N LYS A 272 -3.52 24.00 9.58
CA LYS A 272 -3.84 24.20 8.17
C LYS A 272 -5.03 25.14 8.00
N ASN A 273 -6.09 24.97 8.78
CA ASN A 273 -7.26 25.85 8.75
C ASN A 273 -6.93 27.28 9.19
N GLU A 274 -5.95 27.44 10.09
CA GLU A 274 -5.37 28.72 10.49
C GLU A 274 -4.42 29.32 9.44
N GLY A 275 -4.10 28.60 8.36
CA GLY A 275 -3.16 29.04 7.33
C GLY A 275 -1.68 29.00 7.72
N ARG A 276 -1.33 28.37 8.85
CA ARG A 276 0.05 28.22 9.33
C ARG A 276 0.85 27.21 8.52
N ILE A 277 0.18 26.20 7.98
CA ILE A 277 0.75 25.20 7.08
C ILE A 277 -0.14 25.02 5.84
N GLU A 278 0.47 24.71 4.69
CA GLU A 278 -0.27 24.53 3.42
C GLU A 278 -1.06 23.21 3.39
N LYS A 279 -0.54 22.16 4.04
CA LYS A 279 -1.14 20.82 4.06
C LYS A 279 -0.71 20.05 5.31
N VAL A 280 -1.54 19.09 5.73
CA VAL A 280 -1.23 18.20 6.85
C VAL A 280 -0.26 17.10 6.40
N PRO A 281 0.96 17.03 6.98
CA PRO A 281 1.98 16.08 6.58
C PRO A 281 1.78 14.71 7.26
N ARG A 282 0.68 14.02 6.96
CA ARG A 282 0.31 12.73 7.59
C ARG A 282 1.45 11.70 7.60
N LEU A 283 2.21 11.61 6.50
CA LEU A 283 3.39 10.73 6.38
C LEU A 283 4.47 11.08 7.41
N LEU A 284 4.78 12.37 7.62
CA LEU A 284 5.78 12.79 8.60
C LEU A 284 5.31 12.51 10.03
N ILE A 285 4.02 12.67 10.30
CA ILE A 285 3.42 12.31 11.60
C ILE A 285 3.58 10.80 11.82
N ALA A 286 3.18 9.96 10.87
CA ALA A 286 3.32 8.50 10.94
C ALA A 286 4.78 8.06 11.13
N ARG A 287 5.71 8.68 10.40
CA ARG A 287 7.15 8.49 10.57
C ARG A 287 7.62 8.85 11.98
N ALA A 288 7.15 9.95 12.56
CA ALA A 288 7.55 10.34 13.91
C ALA A 288 7.11 9.27 14.93
N PHE A 289 5.90 8.72 14.79
CA PHE A 289 5.44 7.58 15.58
C PHE A 289 6.29 6.33 15.34
N ALA A 290 6.58 5.97 14.08
CA ALA A 290 7.42 4.81 13.75
C ALA A 290 8.88 4.92 14.22
N GLY A 291 9.43 6.13 14.24
CA GLY A 291 10.80 6.39 14.71
C GLY A 291 10.92 6.41 16.24
N VAL A 292 9.90 6.91 16.94
CA VAL A 292 9.92 7.03 18.41
C VAL A 292 9.40 5.76 19.09
N HIS A 293 8.43 5.08 18.48
CA HIS A 293 7.80 3.86 19.01
C HIS A 293 7.94 2.69 18.02
N PRO A 294 9.18 2.24 17.70
CA PRO A 294 9.40 1.13 16.77
C PRO A 294 8.75 -0.17 17.25
N HIS A 295 8.60 -0.38 18.56
CA HIS A 295 7.90 -1.54 19.11
C HIS A 295 6.40 -1.58 18.75
N ARG A 296 5.79 -0.46 18.32
CA ARG A 296 4.35 -0.37 17.96
C ARG A 296 4.08 -0.20 16.48
N TYR A 297 5.06 0.27 15.70
CA TYR A 297 4.82 0.72 14.33
C TYR A 297 5.95 0.29 13.39
N HIS A 298 5.56 -0.15 12.20
CA HIS A 298 6.45 -0.51 11.10
C HIS A 298 6.83 0.69 10.23
N THR A 299 7.74 0.50 9.26
CA THR A 299 8.31 1.59 8.43
C THR A 299 7.44 2.02 7.25
N THR A 300 6.41 1.25 6.89
CA THR A 300 5.42 1.64 5.87
C THR A 300 4.46 2.72 6.39
N VAL A 301 4.89 3.97 6.32
CA VAL A 301 4.26 5.14 6.98
C VAL A 301 3.19 5.87 6.15
N ASP A 302 3.03 5.51 4.88
CA ASP A 302 1.98 6.07 4.03
C ASP A 302 0.79 5.11 3.91
N ALA A 303 -0.43 5.67 3.96
CA ALA A 303 -1.66 4.88 4.02
C ALA A 303 -1.90 4.05 2.75
N ARG A 304 -1.50 4.55 1.58
CA ARG A 304 -1.72 3.84 0.30
C ARG A 304 -0.88 2.57 0.25
N SER A 305 0.42 2.68 0.56
CA SER A 305 1.31 1.53 0.62
C SER A 305 0.91 0.57 1.74
N GLN A 306 0.47 1.09 2.89
CA GLN A 306 -0.04 0.25 3.98
C GLN A 306 -1.25 -0.55 3.52
N ASP A 307 -2.24 0.07 2.88
CA ASP A 307 -3.43 -0.64 2.43
C ASP A 307 -3.08 -1.78 1.46
N GLN A 308 -2.13 -1.57 0.54
CA GLN A 308 -1.66 -2.61 -0.39
C GLN A 308 -1.06 -3.83 0.33
N ILE A 309 -0.25 -3.63 1.37
CA ILE A 309 0.37 -4.75 2.09
C ILE A 309 -0.62 -5.46 3.01
N LEU A 310 -1.63 -4.77 3.56
CA LEU A 310 -2.58 -5.38 4.48
C LEU A 310 -3.45 -6.41 3.77
N ASP A 311 -3.80 -6.17 2.51
CA ASP A 311 -4.53 -7.16 1.68
C ASP A 311 -3.70 -8.43 1.50
N TRP A 312 -2.40 -8.29 1.22
CA TRP A 312 -1.47 -9.42 1.12
C TRP A 312 -1.32 -10.17 2.45
N PHE A 313 -1.13 -9.46 3.57
CA PHE A 313 -1.07 -10.11 4.89
C PHE A 313 -2.38 -10.83 5.22
N ALA A 314 -3.53 -10.26 4.85
CA ALA A 314 -4.82 -10.90 5.08
C ALA A 314 -4.95 -12.22 4.29
N GLU A 315 -4.48 -12.23 3.04
CA GLU A 315 -4.49 -13.41 2.17
C GLU A 315 -3.50 -14.50 2.65
N HIS A 316 -2.27 -14.13 3.01
CA HIS A 316 -1.17 -15.08 3.16
C HIS A 316 -0.78 -15.42 4.60
N THR A 317 -1.26 -14.67 5.59
CA THR A 317 -0.86 -14.86 6.99
C THR A 317 -2.05 -15.00 7.94
N GLY A 318 -3.29 -14.90 7.42
CA GLY A 318 -4.50 -14.88 8.25
C GLY A 318 -4.63 -13.60 9.07
N PHE A 319 -3.96 -12.53 8.67
CA PHE A 319 -4.14 -11.21 9.28
C PHE A 319 -5.59 -10.74 9.11
N VAL A 320 -6.20 -10.25 10.18
CA VAL A 320 -7.55 -9.67 10.12
C VAL A 320 -7.41 -8.15 10.23
N PRO A 321 -7.62 -7.39 9.13
CA PRO A 321 -7.51 -5.94 9.18
C PRO A 321 -8.51 -5.34 10.18
N PRO A 322 -8.09 -4.38 11.03
CA PRO A 322 -9.00 -3.75 11.96
C PRO A 322 -10.04 -2.92 11.20
N ARG A 323 -11.26 -2.82 11.77
CA ARG A 323 -12.35 -1.96 11.21
C ARG A 323 -11.94 -0.49 11.09
N SER A 324 -11.03 -0.03 11.95
CA SER A 324 -10.49 1.33 11.86
C SER A 324 -9.68 1.53 10.58
N THR A 325 -9.89 2.65 9.91
CA THR A 325 -9.10 3.03 8.73
C THR A 325 -8.00 4.04 9.05
N GLY A 326 -7.74 4.30 10.33
CA GLY A 326 -6.62 5.14 10.76
C GLY A 326 -5.31 4.39 10.59
N TRP A 327 -4.27 5.07 10.09
CA TRP A 327 -2.96 4.47 9.84
C TRP A 327 -2.38 3.82 11.11
N ALA A 328 -2.47 4.50 12.26
CA ALA A 328 -1.87 4.03 13.50
C ALA A 328 -2.52 2.74 14.01
N HIS A 329 -3.86 2.63 13.96
CA HIS A 329 -4.55 1.40 14.35
C HIS A 329 -4.16 0.22 13.45
N ARG A 330 -4.12 0.45 12.13
CA ARG A 330 -3.73 -0.57 11.15
C ARG A 330 -2.27 -1.00 11.32
N ALA A 331 -1.38 -0.04 11.54
CA ALA A 331 0.04 -0.31 11.72
C ALA A 331 0.29 -1.12 12.99
N GLN A 332 -0.36 -0.74 14.09
CA GLN A 332 -0.23 -1.46 15.36
C GLN A 332 -0.85 -2.85 15.30
N ALA A 333 -1.98 -3.02 14.61
CA ALA A 333 -2.60 -4.34 14.40
C ALA A 333 -1.66 -5.26 13.61
N LEU A 334 -1.04 -4.76 12.53
CA LEU A 334 -0.07 -5.53 11.75
C LEU A 334 1.17 -5.89 12.57
N VAL A 335 1.73 -4.95 13.34
CA VAL A 335 2.85 -5.22 14.24
C VAL A 335 2.50 -6.31 15.25
N SER A 336 1.33 -6.20 15.89
CA SER A 336 0.87 -7.19 16.88
C SER A 336 0.67 -8.57 16.25
N HIS A 337 0.16 -8.62 15.01
CA HIS A 337 0.03 -9.86 14.26
C HIS A 337 1.39 -10.50 13.96
N LEU A 338 2.37 -9.71 13.51
CA LEU A 338 3.73 -10.21 13.23
C LEU A 338 4.47 -10.64 14.51
N ASP A 339 4.23 -9.98 15.64
CA ASP A 339 4.81 -10.38 16.93
C ASP A 339 4.26 -11.72 17.41
N ARG A 340 2.94 -11.96 17.25
CA ARG A 340 2.33 -13.26 17.57
C ARG A 340 2.86 -14.40 16.70
N ALA A 341 3.39 -14.10 15.53
CA ALA A 341 3.98 -15.09 14.64
C ALA A 341 5.39 -15.54 15.07
N ASP A 342 6.06 -14.80 15.96
CA ASP A 342 7.44 -15.03 16.43
C ASP A 342 8.48 -15.24 15.30
N MET A 343 8.19 -14.77 14.09
CA MET A 343 8.99 -15.07 12.89
C MET A 343 10.35 -14.37 12.87
N PHE A 344 10.49 -13.30 13.66
CA PHE A 344 11.70 -12.49 13.71
C PHE A 344 12.55 -12.76 14.96
N GLY A 345 12.19 -13.74 15.79
CA GLY A 345 12.95 -14.10 16.99
C GLY A 345 13.20 -12.92 17.93
N GLY A 346 12.20 -12.04 18.09
CA GLY A 346 12.29 -10.80 18.87
C GLY A 346 12.99 -9.63 18.18
N ASP A 347 13.42 -9.74 16.92
CA ASP A 347 14.03 -8.65 16.15
C ASP A 347 12.98 -7.68 15.59
N GLU A 348 12.47 -6.81 16.46
CA GLU A 348 11.44 -5.81 16.15
C GLU A 348 11.80 -4.92 14.93
N LEU A 349 13.08 -4.62 14.74
CA LEU A 349 13.51 -3.71 13.68
C LEU A 349 13.56 -4.41 12.32
N ALA A 350 13.92 -5.70 12.27
CA ALA A 350 13.74 -6.49 11.05
C ALA A 350 12.25 -6.67 10.72
N ARG A 351 11.43 -6.99 11.72
CA ARG A 351 9.96 -7.05 11.60
C ARG A 351 9.39 -5.77 11.02
N ASN A 352 9.87 -4.60 11.45
CA ASN A 352 9.35 -3.31 10.99
C ASN A 352 9.69 -2.98 9.53
N ILE A 353 10.77 -3.53 8.99
CA ILE A 353 11.18 -3.35 7.60
C ILE A 353 10.46 -4.33 6.67
N PHE A 354 10.13 -5.54 7.15
CA PHE A 354 9.53 -6.59 6.34
C PHE A 354 8.27 -6.17 5.56
N PRO A 355 7.32 -5.39 6.12
CA PRO A 355 6.19 -4.90 5.35
C PRO A 355 6.58 -4.06 4.13
N TRP A 356 7.68 -3.31 4.17
CA TRP A 356 8.17 -2.60 2.99
C TRP A 356 8.80 -3.56 1.96
N PHE A 357 9.47 -4.62 2.42
CA PHE A 357 9.95 -5.68 1.53
C PHE A 357 8.78 -6.34 0.77
N VAL A 358 7.69 -6.66 1.46
CA VAL A 358 6.46 -7.19 0.83
C VAL A 358 5.95 -6.21 -0.23
N LEU A 359 5.86 -4.92 0.11
CA LEU A 359 5.41 -3.87 -0.80
C LEU A 359 6.24 -3.81 -2.10
N GLU A 360 7.58 -3.93 -2.01
CA GLU A 360 8.44 -3.90 -3.19
C GLU A 360 8.24 -5.11 -4.10
N GLN A 361 8.05 -6.30 -3.51
CA GLN A 361 7.69 -7.50 -4.26
C GLN A 361 6.35 -7.31 -4.98
N LEU A 362 5.34 -6.77 -4.30
CA LEU A 362 4.03 -6.49 -4.91
C LEU A 362 4.11 -5.46 -6.04
N ARG A 363 4.87 -4.37 -5.86
CA ARG A 363 5.07 -3.34 -6.90
C ARG A 363 5.74 -3.89 -8.16
N ALA A 364 6.62 -4.88 -8.02
CA ALA A 364 7.23 -5.55 -9.16
C ALA A 364 6.23 -6.36 -9.98
N ARG A 365 5.24 -7.02 -9.33
CA ARG A 365 4.16 -7.76 -10.01
C ARG A 365 3.36 -6.87 -10.96
N ASP A 366 3.09 -5.64 -10.53
CA ASP A 366 2.31 -4.67 -11.32
C ASP A 366 3.16 -3.94 -12.37
N ALA A 367 4.44 -4.33 -12.56
CA ALA A 367 5.43 -3.63 -13.38
C ALA A 367 5.44 -2.10 -13.13
N SER A 368 5.19 -1.70 -11.89
CA SER A 368 4.91 -0.32 -11.51
C SER A 368 6.10 0.60 -11.83
N SER A 369 5.82 1.77 -12.41
CA SER A 369 6.83 2.81 -12.69
C SER A 369 7.44 3.44 -11.43
N GLU A 370 7.00 3.04 -10.24
CA GLU A 370 7.47 3.59 -8.96
C GLU A 370 8.88 3.09 -8.57
N LEU A 371 9.37 1.99 -9.14
CA LEU A 371 10.75 1.51 -8.94
C LEU A 371 11.74 2.31 -9.81
N LYS A 372 12.75 2.91 -9.18
CA LYS A 372 13.73 3.74 -9.88
C LYS A 372 14.78 2.88 -10.58
N PRO A 373 15.05 3.11 -11.88
CA PRO A 373 16.13 2.42 -12.58
C PRO A 373 17.49 2.84 -12.03
N GLY A 374 18.47 1.98 -12.25
CA GLY A 374 19.86 2.20 -11.87
C GLY A 374 20.50 1.05 -11.13
N HIS A 375 21.73 1.29 -10.72
CA HIS A 375 22.59 0.38 -9.98
C HIS A 375 23.10 1.05 -8.71
N SER A 376 23.10 0.31 -7.60
CA SER A 376 23.72 0.74 -6.34
C SER A 376 24.96 -0.11 -6.10
N PRO A 377 26.17 0.41 -6.37
CA PRO A 377 27.39 -0.38 -6.23
C PRO A 377 27.57 -0.87 -4.80
N ARG A 378 27.83 -2.17 -4.65
CA ARG A 378 28.18 -2.75 -3.36
C ARG A 378 29.67 -2.64 -3.11
N PRO A 379 30.11 -2.26 -1.90
CA PRO A 379 31.53 -2.13 -1.61
C PRO A 379 32.22 -3.48 -1.70
N ALA A 380 33.32 -3.53 -2.45
CA ALA A 380 34.16 -4.72 -2.65
C ALA A 380 35.00 -5.10 -1.41
N SER A 381 34.56 -4.79 -0.19
CA SER A 381 35.37 -5.05 1.02
C SER A 381 34.59 -5.38 2.30
N ALA A 382 33.26 -5.32 2.29
CA ALA A 382 32.43 -5.32 3.51
C ALA A 382 31.98 -6.71 4.01
N PHE A 383 32.87 -7.71 4.01
CA PHE A 383 32.56 -9.08 4.45
C PHE A 383 33.58 -9.54 5.51
N ALA A 384 33.52 -8.95 6.70
CA ALA A 384 34.42 -9.32 7.79
C ALA A 384 34.05 -10.66 8.46
N ASP A 385 32.77 -11.06 8.40
CA ASP A 385 32.23 -12.19 9.17
C ASP A 385 31.91 -13.44 8.33
N ILE A 386 32.35 -13.50 7.07
CA ILE A 386 32.04 -14.60 6.13
C ILE A 386 33.33 -15.37 5.77
N PRO A 387 33.28 -16.71 5.56
CA PRO A 387 34.44 -17.49 5.10
C PRO A 387 35.08 -16.91 3.84
N ALA A 388 36.41 -16.94 3.76
CA ALA A 388 37.19 -16.30 2.68
C ALA A 388 36.74 -16.69 1.27
N SER A 389 36.48 -17.98 1.03
CA SER A 389 36.02 -18.47 -0.29
C SER A 389 34.67 -17.90 -0.71
N ARG A 390 33.74 -17.70 0.23
CA ARG A 390 32.43 -17.11 -0.04
C ARG A 390 32.52 -15.60 -0.22
N ARG A 391 33.40 -14.96 0.55
CA ARG A 391 33.74 -13.54 0.36
C ARG A 391 34.27 -13.29 -1.05
N ASP A 392 35.20 -14.09 -1.55
CA ASP A 392 35.76 -13.91 -2.88
C ASP A 392 34.69 -14.03 -3.98
N ILE A 393 33.76 -14.98 -3.83
CA ILE A 393 32.60 -15.14 -4.73
C ILE A 393 31.68 -13.91 -4.70
N GLU A 394 31.30 -13.43 -3.52
CA GLU A 394 30.42 -12.26 -3.37
C GLU A 394 31.09 -10.97 -3.91
N LEU A 395 32.39 -10.83 -3.70
CA LEU A 395 33.19 -9.74 -4.27
C LEU A 395 33.22 -9.79 -5.80
N ARG A 396 33.45 -10.98 -6.36
CA ARG A 396 33.46 -11.17 -7.81
C ARG A 396 32.08 -10.93 -8.42
N HIS A 397 31.01 -11.41 -7.76
CA HIS A 397 29.63 -11.16 -8.17
C HIS A 397 29.33 -9.65 -8.25
N ASN A 398 29.72 -8.87 -7.24
CA ASN A 398 29.53 -7.42 -7.27
C ASN A 398 30.23 -6.75 -8.47
N LEU A 399 31.46 -7.18 -8.80
CA LEU A 399 32.19 -6.67 -9.97
C LEU A 399 31.47 -7.01 -11.28
N VAL A 400 31.04 -8.28 -11.43
CA VAL A 400 30.30 -8.75 -12.61
C VAL A 400 28.96 -8.01 -12.74
N GLN A 401 28.25 -7.76 -11.64
CA GLN A 401 26.99 -7.03 -11.65
C GLN A 401 27.18 -5.57 -12.11
N SER A 402 28.23 -4.88 -11.62
CA SER A 402 28.54 -3.52 -12.08
C SER A 402 28.91 -3.48 -13.57
N ALA A 403 29.69 -4.45 -14.05
CA ALA A 403 30.05 -4.55 -15.47
C ALA A 403 28.83 -4.90 -16.35
N LEU A 404 27.98 -5.83 -15.90
CA LEU A 404 26.71 -6.15 -16.55
C LEU A 404 25.81 -4.92 -16.65
N PHE A 405 25.67 -4.16 -15.56
CA PHE A 405 24.86 -2.94 -15.58
C PHE A 405 25.38 -1.94 -16.63
N ALA A 406 26.68 -1.68 -16.67
CA ALA A 406 27.28 -0.78 -17.66
C ALA A 406 27.04 -1.26 -19.11
N HIS A 407 27.14 -2.58 -19.34
CA HIS A 407 26.84 -3.18 -20.64
C HIS A 407 25.37 -2.97 -21.04
N LEU A 408 24.44 -3.26 -20.15
CA LEU A 408 23.00 -3.12 -20.40
C LEU A 408 22.58 -1.66 -20.52
N GLU A 409 23.16 -0.75 -19.73
CA GLU A 409 22.91 0.69 -19.82
C GLU A 409 23.32 1.24 -21.18
N ALA A 410 24.47 0.80 -21.72
CA ALA A 410 24.93 1.20 -23.04
C ALA A 410 23.99 0.72 -24.16
N GLU A 411 23.36 -0.46 -24.00
CA GLU A 411 22.46 -1.05 -25.00
C GLU A 411 21.02 -0.51 -24.90
N PHE A 412 20.45 -0.45 -23.69
CA PHE A 412 19.02 -0.17 -23.46
C PHE A 412 18.73 1.21 -22.86
N GLY A 413 19.76 1.92 -22.42
CA GLY A 413 19.68 3.23 -21.77
C GLY A 413 19.38 3.16 -20.26
N ALA A 414 19.93 4.12 -19.52
CA ALA A 414 19.86 4.21 -18.05
C ALA A 414 18.44 4.18 -17.46
N GLY A 415 17.42 4.59 -18.23
CA GLY A 415 16.02 4.61 -17.79
C GLY A 415 15.32 3.25 -17.78
N ASN A 416 15.99 2.20 -18.30
CA ASN A 416 15.38 0.90 -18.59
C ASN A 416 16.12 -0.29 -17.95
N VAL A 417 17.10 -0.04 -17.08
CA VAL A 417 17.93 -1.08 -16.46
C VAL A 417 17.89 -0.94 -14.95
N TRP A 418 17.72 -2.07 -14.26
CA TRP A 418 17.75 -2.19 -12.81
C TRP A 418 18.69 -3.34 -12.42
N THR A 419 19.43 -3.17 -11.32
CA THR A 419 20.06 -4.30 -10.61
C THR A 419 19.29 -4.61 -9.33
N GLU A 420 19.32 -5.87 -8.88
CA GLU A 420 18.59 -6.32 -7.69
C GLU A 420 17.09 -5.98 -7.77
N TYR A 421 16.46 -6.36 -8.89
CA TYR A 421 15.06 -6.07 -9.12
C TYR A 421 14.18 -7.08 -8.38
N PRO A 422 13.16 -6.65 -7.58
CA PRO A 422 12.28 -7.58 -6.90
C PRO A 422 11.56 -8.48 -7.91
N THR A 423 11.48 -9.77 -7.61
CA THR A 423 10.93 -10.77 -8.56
C THR A 423 9.43 -10.92 -8.47
N GLY A 424 8.80 -10.34 -7.44
CA GLY A 424 7.41 -10.59 -7.10
C GLY A 424 7.19 -11.91 -6.37
N THR A 425 8.22 -12.73 -6.16
CA THR A 425 8.11 -14.07 -5.53
C THR A 425 8.90 -14.19 -4.24
N GLY A 426 9.42 -13.07 -3.72
CA GLY A 426 10.26 -13.03 -2.53
C GLY A 426 11.75 -12.92 -2.84
N GLY A 427 12.19 -13.21 -4.07
CA GLY A 427 13.58 -13.05 -4.49
C GLY A 427 13.89 -11.71 -5.15
N PHE A 428 15.16 -11.54 -5.56
CA PHE A 428 15.62 -10.46 -6.43
C PHE A 428 16.38 -11.05 -7.63
N ALA A 429 16.11 -10.53 -8.82
CA ALA A 429 16.89 -10.82 -10.01
C ALA A 429 18.13 -9.92 -10.03
N ASP A 430 19.29 -10.46 -10.43
CA ASP A 430 20.54 -9.70 -10.45
C ASP A 430 20.48 -8.49 -11.37
N ALA A 431 19.88 -8.64 -12.55
CA ALA A 431 19.47 -7.50 -13.36
C ALA A 431 18.14 -7.73 -14.08
N TYR A 432 17.48 -6.62 -14.38
CA TYR A 432 16.20 -6.54 -15.06
C TYR A 432 16.25 -5.42 -16.09
N VAL A 433 15.76 -5.71 -17.30
CA VAL A 433 15.66 -4.74 -18.39
C VAL A 433 14.21 -4.65 -18.85
N ARG A 434 13.67 -3.44 -18.86
CA ARG A 434 12.34 -3.16 -19.42
C ARG A 434 12.47 -2.77 -20.88
N LEU A 435 11.79 -3.50 -21.75
CA LEU A 435 11.73 -3.23 -23.18
C LEU A 435 10.69 -2.13 -23.50
N PRO A 436 10.77 -1.49 -24.67
CA PRO A 436 9.85 -0.41 -25.05
C PRO A 436 8.37 -0.80 -25.07
N ASP A 437 8.07 -2.08 -25.23
CA ASP A 437 6.71 -2.64 -25.24
C ASP A 437 6.25 -3.17 -23.87
N MET A 438 6.93 -2.75 -22.80
CA MET A 438 6.68 -3.12 -21.40
C MET A 438 7.01 -4.56 -21.02
N ARG A 439 7.43 -5.41 -21.97
CA ARG A 439 7.97 -6.73 -21.66
C ARG A 439 9.36 -6.60 -21.02
N CYS A 440 9.89 -7.68 -20.46
CA CYS A 440 11.16 -7.61 -19.76
C CYS A 440 12.11 -8.77 -20.06
N ASN A 441 13.40 -8.50 -19.89
CA ASN A 441 14.45 -9.51 -19.82
C ASN A 441 14.98 -9.56 -18.39
N VAL A 442 15.30 -10.78 -17.92
CA VAL A 442 15.90 -11.00 -16.60
C VAL A 442 17.26 -11.67 -16.74
N TYR A 443 18.17 -11.31 -15.84
CA TYR A 443 19.55 -11.73 -15.86
C TYR A 443 19.91 -12.25 -14.47
N GLU A 444 20.56 -13.41 -14.43
CA GLU A 444 21.02 -14.06 -13.20
C GLU A 444 22.50 -14.36 -13.31
N ILE A 445 23.30 -13.85 -12.38
CA ILE A 445 24.76 -13.95 -12.38
C ILE A 445 25.19 -15.16 -11.54
N LYS A 446 26.14 -15.94 -12.06
CA LYS A 446 26.84 -16.96 -11.27
C LYS A 446 28.35 -16.88 -11.48
N ILE A 447 29.08 -17.01 -10.38
CA ILE A 447 30.54 -17.05 -10.38
C ILE A 447 30.96 -18.52 -10.33
N ALA A 448 31.41 -19.04 -11.47
CA ALA A 448 31.81 -20.42 -11.64
C ALA A 448 32.89 -20.57 -12.72
N ASP A 449 33.57 -21.72 -12.73
CA ASP A 449 34.71 -21.97 -13.63
C ASP A 449 34.30 -22.24 -15.09
N THR A 450 33.03 -22.60 -15.34
CA THR A 450 32.55 -22.98 -16.68
C THR A 450 31.15 -22.42 -16.97
N ALA A 451 30.87 -22.12 -18.24
CA ALA A 451 29.55 -21.66 -18.69
C ALA A 451 28.44 -22.69 -18.38
N ALA A 452 28.74 -23.99 -18.48
CA ALA A 452 27.81 -25.05 -18.11
C ALA A 452 27.37 -24.99 -16.65
N GLN A 453 28.29 -24.67 -15.74
CA GLN A 453 28.01 -24.55 -14.31
C GLN A 453 27.19 -23.28 -14.02
N VAL A 454 27.53 -22.15 -14.64
CA VAL A 454 26.75 -20.90 -14.56
C VAL A 454 25.29 -21.16 -14.97
N VAL A 455 25.08 -21.79 -16.13
CA VAL A 455 23.72 -22.10 -16.62
C VAL A 455 22.98 -23.02 -15.66
N ARG A 456 23.65 -24.06 -15.14
CA ARG A 456 23.03 -25.01 -14.21
C ARG A 456 22.56 -24.34 -12.92
N GLU A 457 23.40 -23.49 -12.35
CA GLU A 457 23.11 -22.82 -11.08
C GLU A 457 22.07 -21.71 -11.24
N ALA A 458 22.10 -20.96 -12.34
CA ALA A 458 21.14 -19.89 -12.63
C ALA A 458 19.72 -20.43 -12.97
N MET A 459 19.62 -21.62 -13.57
CA MET A 459 18.37 -22.14 -14.13
C MET A 459 17.21 -22.16 -13.12
N GLY A 460 17.43 -22.64 -11.89
CA GLY A 460 16.36 -22.77 -10.89
C GLY A 460 15.73 -21.42 -10.55
N GLN A 461 16.57 -20.41 -10.31
CA GLN A 461 16.14 -19.05 -9.99
C GLN A 461 15.48 -18.37 -11.19
N LEU A 462 16.09 -18.47 -12.38
CA LEU A 462 15.50 -17.92 -13.61
C LEU A 462 14.10 -18.51 -13.86
N LEU A 463 13.90 -19.81 -13.67
CA LEU A 463 12.59 -20.44 -13.84
C LEU A 463 11.61 -20.02 -12.74
N GLU A 464 12.05 -19.91 -11.49
CA GLU A 464 11.21 -19.46 -10.38
C GLU A 464 10.67 -18.05 -10.61
N TYR A 465 11.55 -17.10 -10.95
CA TYR A 465 11.16 -15.71 -11.17
C TYR A 465 10.25 -15.55 -12.39
N SER A 466 10.31 -16.50 -13.33
CA SER A 466 9.62 -16.38 -14.62
C SER A 466 8.26 -17.07 -14.67
N TYR A 467 8.11 -18.22 -14.01
CA TYR A 467 6.94 -19.09 -14.18
C TYR A 467 6.12 -19.30 -12.90
N ARG A 468 6.61 -18.88 -11.73
CA ARG A 468 5.81 -18.91 -10.50
C ARG A 468 4.70 -17.85 -10.59
N ARG A 469 3.53 -18.14 -9.99
CA ARG A 469 2.42 -17.17 -9.91
C ARG A 469 2.92 -15.89 -9.24
N GLY A 470 2.69 -14.75 -9.88
CA GLY A 470 3.19 -13.45 -9.40
C GLY A 470 4.68 -13.19 -9.66
N GLY A 471 5.32 -13.96 -10.55
CA GLY A 471 6.65 -13.68 -11.10
C GLY A 471 6.64 -12.58 -12.16
N LEU A 472 7.79 -12.40 -12.83
CA LEU A 472 8.06 -11.32 -13.78
C LEU A 472 7.62 -11.60 -15.23
N GLU A 473 7.31 -12.86 -15.57
CA GLU A 473 6.93 -13.30 -16.93
C GLU A 473 7.81 -12.71 -18.06
N PRO A 474 9.14 -12.85 -17.98
CA PRO A 474 10.06 -12.25 -18.94
C PRO A 474 9.96 -12.92 -20.32
N VAL A 475 10.25 -12.13 -21.36
CA VAL A 475 10.34 -12.66 -22.74
C VAL A 475 11.66 -13.38 -22.99
N LYS A 476 12.68 -13.10 -22.19
CA LYS A 476 14.00 -13.70 -22.34
C LYS A 476 14.75 -13.80 -21.01
N LEU A 477 15.44 -14.92 -20.84
CA LEU A 477 16.25 -15.27 -19.67
C LEU A 477 17.73 -15.24 -20.03
N PHE A 478 18.55 -14.71 -19.15
CA PHE A 478 19.99 -14.69 -19.32
C PHE A 478 20.70 -15.30 -18.12
N ALA A 479 21.44 -16.38 -18.35
CA ALA A 479 22.47 -16.84 -17.43
C ALA A 479 23.74 -16.03 -17.73
N VAL A 480 24.26 -15.33 -16.71
CA VAL A 480 25.39 -14.41 -16.86
C VAL A 480 26.59 -14.95 -16.11
N GLY A 481 27.75 -14.98 -16.77
CA GLY A 481 29.00 -15.44 -16.16
C GLY A 481 30.23 -14.92 -16.90
N GLU A 482 31.40 -15.14 -16.30
CA GLU A 482 32.69 -14.75 -16.86
C GLU A 482 33.25 -15.74 -17.90
N PRO A 483 33.10 -17.07 -17.74
CA PRO A 483 33.66 -18.03 -18.69
C PRO A 483 33.09 -17.86 -20.11
N SER A 484 33.90 -18.15 -21.12
CA SER A 484 33.42 -18.15 -22.50
C SER A 484 32.44 -19.30 -22.77
N LEU A 485 31.47 -19.06 -23.64
CA LEU A 485 30.47 -20.07 -23.99
C LEU A 485 31.07 -21.15 -24.89
N ASP A 486 31.25 -22.34 -24.34
CA ASP A 486 31.69 -23.51 -25.09
C ASP A 486 30.57 -24.09 -26.00
N GLU A 487 30.98 -24.87 -26.99
CA GLU A 487 30.07 -25.43 -28.01
C GLU A 487 29.09 -26.47 -27.42
N VAL A 488 29.47 -27.20 -26.37
CA VAL A 488 28.58 -28.18 -25.73
C VAL A 488 27.46 -27.47 -25.00
N THR A 489 27.79 -26.43 -24.23
CA THR A 489 26.82 -25.59 -23.53
C THR A 489 25.94 -24.81 -24.51
N ARG A 490 26.50 -24.30 -25.62
CA ARG A 490 25.73 -23.65 -26.69
C ARG A 490 24.64 -24.58 -27.23
N ARG A 491 25.01 -25.79 -27.65
CA ARG A 491 24.04 -26.79 -28.15
C ARG A 491 22.98 -27.17 -27.14
N TYR A 492 23.34 -27.21 -25.85
CA TYR A 492 22.39 -27.45 -24.78
C TYR A 492 21.34 -26.33 -24.69
N LEU A 493 21.76 -25.06 -24.72
CA LEU A 493 20.84 -23.91 -24.73
C LEU A 493 19.98 -23.87 -26.00
N ASP A 494 20.56 -24.21 -27.16
CA ASP A 494 19.81 -24.31 -28.43
C ASP A 494 18.68 -25.33 -28.32
N ARG A 495 18.96 -26.47 -27.70
CA ARG A 495 17.97 -27.52 -27.46
C ARG A 495 16.89 -27.07 -26.47
N LEU A 496 17.25 -26.35 -25.41
CA LEU A 496 16.26 -25.80 -24.48
C LEU A 496 15.27 -24.85 -25.18
N ARG A 497 15.79 -24.00 -26.07
CA ARG A 497 14.97 -23.09 -26.88
C ARG A 497 14.08 -23.86 -27.85
N ALA A 498 14.62 -24.84 -28.56
CA ALA A 498 13.89 -25.59 -29.58
C ALA A 498 12.84 -26.55 -29.01
N ASP A 499 13.19 -27.31 -27.97
CA ASP A 499 12.34 -28.39 -27.44
C ASP A 499 11.30 -27.87 -26.44
N PHE A 500 11.61 -26.80 -25.68
CA PHE A 500 10.77 -26.32 -24.58
C PHE A 500 10.26 -24.88 -24.76
N ASN A 501 10.61 -24.20 -25.85
CA ASN A 501 10.28 -22.79 -26.08
C ASN A 501 10.73 -21.88 -24.93
N LEU A 502 11.82 -22.26 -24.24
CA LEU A 502 12.42 -21.49 -23.17
C LEU A 502 13.46 -20.56 -23.77
N ASP A 503 13.15 -19.27 -23.99
CA ASP A 503 14.10 -18.30 -24.57
C ASP A 503 15.18 -17.91 -23.55
N ILE A 504 16.13 -18.83 -23.34
CA ILE A 504 17.29 -18.67 -22.48
C ILE A 504 18.55 -18.50 -23.31
N ALA A 505 19.38 -17.54 -22.90
CA ALA A 505 20.68 -17.27 -23.49
C ALA A 505 21.78 -17.21 -22.41
N TYR A 506 23.03 -17.36 -22.85
CA TYR A 506 24.19 -17.09 -22.03
C TYR A 506 24.78 -15.74 -22.43
N LEU A 507 25.06 -14.89 -21.44
CA LEU A 507 25.77 -13.62 -21.64
C LEU A 507 27.11 -13.67 -20.90
N GLN A 508 28.20 -13.58 -21.66
CA GLN A 508 29.53 -13.46 -21.08
C GLN A 508 29.80 -12.02 -20.68
N ILE A 509 30.26 -11.79 -19.45
CA ILE A 509 30.77 -10.49 -18.99
C ILE A 509 32.25 -10.64 -18.69
N GLU A 510 33.06 -9.89 -19.42
CA GLU A 510 34.50 -9.79 -19.19
C GLU A 510 34.77 -8.61 -18.27
N LEU A 511 35.38 -8.88 -17.12
CA LEU A 511 35.87 -7.82 -16.26
C LEU A 511 37.15 -7.23 -16.88
N PRO A 512 37.37 -5.91 -16.81
CA PRO A 512 38.64 -5.32 -17.20
C PRO A 512 39.76 -6.01 -16.40
N ASP A 513 40.86 -6.39 -17.07
CA ASP A 513 42.02 -6.94 -16.36
C ASP A 513 42.39 -5.97 -15.23
N ASP A 514 42.28 -6.45 -13.98
CA ASP A 514 42.87 -5.77 -12.84
C ASP A 514 44.34 -5.61 -13.18
N GLY A 515 44.74 -4.39 -13.51
CA GLY A 515 46.13 -4.05 -13.75
C GLY A 515 46.94 -4.58 -12.57
N LYS A 516 47.60 -5.72 -12.78
CA LYS A 516 48.57 -6.29 -11.85
C LYS A 516 49.70 -5.27 -11.76
N CYS A 517 49.62 -4.36 -10.81
CA CYS A 517 50.82 -3.82 -10.21
C CYS A 517 51.42 -4.96 -9.38
N LEU A 518 52.50 -5.53 -9.94
CA LEU A 518 53.52 -6.30 -9.23
C LEU A 518 54.01 -5.58 -7.97
#